data_AF-A0A2V1AWU7-F1
#
_entry.id   AF-A0A2V1AWU7-F1
#
_cell.length_a   1.000
_cell.length_b   1.000
_cell.length_c   1.000
_cell.angle_alpha   90.00
_cell.angle_beta   90.00
_cell.angle_gamma   90.00
#
_symmetry.space_group_name_H-M   'P 1'
#
loop_
_entity.id
_entity.type
_entity.pdbx_description
1 polymer ?
#
loop_
_entity_poly.entity_id
_entity_poly.type
_entity_poly.pdbx_seq_one_letter_code
_entity_poly.pdbx_strand_id
1 'polypeptide(L)'
;MAGDELDDGLEYEVDFSDSETVPVKDESIVASNGGEGDASEDETSPKENSKKRTKNPKLQEKKKIKMDMDIQRKKDLSTESSTDVISDYVNDVIRKRNTELSALELSELYLKKTDFRSSAEFDEPRTLDNLSKFINNRFGNMLPSTTPGKKNSKNKKDKKNKKGKDSGEQKASNGDAKEERKFIAIMSMSAIRACDVHRALREIPGSSLKLINKNKLHVDLKLVSTTWSRVLCCTPGRLAKVLAAEESGLSKDEVKIVLRL
;
A
#
# COMPACT_ATOMS: atom_id res chain seq x y z
N MET A 1 3.67 37.52 17.71
CA MET A 1 3.20 36.13 17.54
C MET A 1 3.91 35.59 16.32
N ALA A 2 4.90 34.72 16.53
CA ALA A 2 5.75 34.14 15.51
C ALA A 2 5.81 32.63 15.76
N GLY A 3 5.77 31.85 14.68
CA GLY A 3 5.65 30.40 14.66
C GLY A 3 4.54 30.04 13.66
N ASP A 4 4.73 29.22 12.64
CA ASP A 4 5.84 28.33 12.32
C ASP A 4 5.58 27.88 10.86
N GLU A 5 5.95 28.72 9.89
CA GLU A 5 6.02 28.33 8.48
C GLU A 5 7.46 27.87 8.23
N LEU A 6 7.74 26.62 8.58
CA LEU A 6 8.92 25.92 8.07
C LEU A 6 8.72 25.71 6.57
N ASP A 7 9.01 26.76 5.80
CA ASP A 7 9.45 26.66 4.42
C ASP A 7 10.84 26.00 4.46
N ASP A 8 10.86 24.66 4.43
CA ASP A 8 12.05 23.85 4.65
C ASP A 8 13.08 23.94 3.51
N GLY A 9 12.86 24.82 2.53
CA GLY A 9 13.81 25.11 1.45
C GLY A 9 14.19 23.88 0.62
N LEU A 10 13.48 22.77 0.80
CA LEU A 10 13.65 21.53 0.06
C LEU A 10 12.62 21.54 -1.06
N GLU A 11 12.97 22.17 -2.18
CA GLU A 11 12.23 21.95 -3.42
C GLU A 11 12.24 20.44 -3.72
N TYR A 12 11.08 19.80 -3.54
CA TYR A 12 10.88 18.46 -4.08
C TYR A 12 10.93 18.58 -5.60
N GLU A 13 12.08 18.28 -6.19
CA GLU A 13 12.16 17.85 -7.58
C GLU A 13 11.38 16.54 -7.69
N VAL A 14 10.08 16.68 -7.91
CA VAL A 14 9.24 15.58 -8.36
C VAL A 14 9.68 15.32 -9.79
N ASP A 15 10.65 14.42 -9.94
CA ASP A 15 11.05 13.92 -11.24
C ASP A 15 9.91 13.04 -11.77
N PHE A 16 9.03 13.66 -12.54
CA PHE A 16 7.87 13.01 -13.14
C PHE A 16 8.38 12.12 -14.27
N SER A 17 8.38 10.81 -14.05
CA SER A 17 8.60 9.83 -15.13
C SER A 17 7.59 10.05 -16.25
N ASP A 18 8.11 10.34 -17.43
CA ASP A 18 7.45 10.72 -18.69
C ASP A 18 6.67 9.55 -19.35
N SER A 19 5.74 8.93 -18.62
CA SER A 19 4.98 7.76 -19.10
C SER A 19 3.47 7.95 -19.21
N GLU A 20 2.95 9.17 -19.05
CA GLU A 20 1.56 9.49 -19.39
C GLU A 20 1.51 10.39 -20.63
N THR A 21 1.93 9.85 -21.77
CA THR A 21 1.64 10.44 -23.08
C THR A 21 0.16 10.30 -23.39
N VAL A 22 -0.58 11.39 -23.23
CA VAL A 22 -1.95 11.54 -23.74
C VAL A 22 -1.84 11.86 -25.24
N PRO A 23 -2.39 11.05 -26.17
CA PRO A 23 -2.38 11.42 -27.57
C PRO A 23 -3.47 12.47 -27.80
N VAL A 24 -3.05 13.72 -27.99
CA VAL A 24 -3.92 14.74 -28.59
C VAL A 24 -3.88 14.51 -30.10
N LYS A 25 -4.95 13.92 -30.64
CA LYS A 25 -5.22 13.97 -32.09
C LYS A 25 -5.61 15.40 -32.43
N ASP A 26 -4.78 16.08 -33.20
CA ASP A 26 -5.19 17.26 -33.94
C ASP A 26 -4.97 16.96 -35.42
N GLU A 27 -6.08 16.81 -36.15
CA GLU A 27 -6.09 16.84 -37.61
C GLU A 27 -6.05 18.31 -38.02
N SER A 28 -5.02 18.73 -38.77
CA SER A 28 -5.21 19.42 -40.05
C SER A 28 -3.93 20.07 -40.61
N ILE A 29 -3.86 20.04 -41.95
CA ILE A 29 -3.15 20.92 -42.90
C ILE A 29 -1.69 20.58 -43.29
N VAL A 30 -1.63 19.86 -44.41
CA VAL A 30 -0.65 19.88 -45.52
C VAL A 30 0.01 21.23 -45.84
N ALA A 31 1.34 21.24 -45.99
CA ALA A 31 2.05 21.94 -47.08
C ALA A 31 3.52 21.49 -47.19
N SER A 32 3.98 21.50 -48.44
CA SER A 32 5.12 20.84 -49.07
C SER A 32 6.48 21.59 -49.05
N ASN A 33 7.51 20.86 -49.51
CA ASN A 33 8.88 21.25 -49.95
C ASN A 33 9.91 21.52 -48.83
N GLY A 34 11.14 21.00 -48.83
CA GLY A 34 11.99 20.38 -49.87
C GLY A 34 13.37 21.04 -49.79
N GLY A 35 14.46 20.26 -49.67
CA GLY A 35 15.84 20.78 -49.78
C GLY A 35 16.90 20.00 -48.99
N GLU A 36 17.84 19.40 -49.73
CA GLU A 36 19.00 18.60 -49.31
C GLU A 36 20.24 19.43 -48.90
N GLY A 37 21.17 18.75 -48.20
CA GLY A 37 22.63 19.04 -48.16
C GLY A 37 23.13 19.77 -46.90
N ASP A 38 24.35 19.59 -46.39
CA ASP A 38 25.42 18.59 -46.46
C ASP A 38 26.40 18.94 -45.30
N ALA A 39 27.15 17.93 -44.83
CA ALA A 39 28.36 17.90 -43.99
C ALA A 39 28.89 19.14 -43.22
N SER A 40 29.22 18.95 -41.93
CA SER A 40 30.61 18.93 -41.42
C SER A 40 30.70 18.80 -39.89
N GLU A 41 31.62 17.96 -39.43
CA GLU A 41 32.06 17.74 -38.03
C GLU A 41 32.80 18.95 -37.43
N ASP A 42 32.65 19.19 -36.13
CA ASP A 42 33.71 19.09 -35.09
C ASP A 42 33.41 19.99 -33.87
N GLU A 43 33.90 19.54 -32.72
CA GLU A 43 33.57 19.91 -31.36
C GLU A 43 33.74 21.40 -30.98
N THR A 44 32.90 21.87 -30.05
CA THR A 44 33.34 22.69 -28.89
C THR A 44 32.17 23.04 -27.93
N SER A 45 32.37 22.71 -26.64
CA SER A 45 31.71 23.24 -25.43
C SER A 45 30.26 22.82 -25.10
N PRO A 46 29.99 22.26 -23.89
CA PRO A 46 28.64 22.11 -23.38
C PRO A 46 28.16 23.47 -22.84
N LYS A 47 27.42 24.21 -23.67
CA LYS A 47 26.68 25.38 -23.19
C LYS A 47 25.51 24.90 -22.33
N GLU A 48 25.59 25.20 -21.04
CA GLU A 48 24.48 25.27 -20.10
C GLU A 48 23.29 26.00 -20.75
N ASN A 49 22.29 25.24 -21.19
CA ASN A 49 20.97 25.76 -21.50
C ASN A 49 20.00 25.20 -20.47
N SER A 50 20.11 25.68 -19.23
CA SER A 50 19.00 25.61 -18.27
C SER A 50 17.90 26.56 -18.79
N LYS A 51 17.14 26.08 -19.78
CA LYS A 51 15.91 26.71 -20.24
C LYS A 51 14.98 26.78 -19.03
N LYS A 52 14.96 27.94 -18.35
CA LYS A 52 13.98 28.29 -17.33
C LYS A 52 12.59 28.05 -17.93
N ARG A 53 11.96 26.93 -17.56
CA ARG A 53 10.56 26.64 -17.88
C ARG A 53 9.74 27.80 -17.34
N THR A 54 9.17 28.59 -18.23
CA THR A 54 8.21 29.64 -17.89
C THR A 54 7.04 28.96 -17.19
N LYS A 55 6.98 29.07 -15.85
CA LYS A 55 5.94 28.48 -15.02
C LYS A 55 4.62 29.18 -15.39
N ASN A 56 3.77 28.50 -16.16
CA ASN A 56 2.46 29.02 -16.55
C ASN A 56 1.51 28.90 -15.34
N PRO A 57 1.14 30.00 -14.66
CA PRO A 57 0.47 29.95 -13.36
C PRO A 57 -0.92 29.28 -13.44
N LYS A 58 -1.65 29.52 -14.54
CA LYS A 58 -2.96 28.89 -14.80
C LYS A 58 -2.89 27.36 -14.90
N LEU A 59 -1.82 26.83 -15.47
CA LEU A 59 -1.62 25.38 -15.60
C LEU A 59 -1.27 24.76 -14.24
N GLN A 60 -0.49 25.46 -13.43
CA GLN A 60 -0.14 25.01 -12.07
C GLN A 60 -1.36 24.96 -11.17
N GLU A 61 -2.20 26.00 -11.21
CA GLU A 61 -3.45 26.04 -10.44
C GLU A 61 -4.42 24.94 -10.87
N LYS A 62 -4.63 24.74 -12.19
CA LYS A 62 -5.47 23.64 -12.69
C LYS A 62 -4.96 22.25 -12.27
N LYS A 63 -3.64 22.06 -12.26
CA LYS A 63 -3.02 20.81 -11.79
C LYS A 63 -3.20 20.60 -10.29
N LYS A 64 -3.06 21.67 -9.49
CA LYS A 64 -3.29 21.63 -8.04
C LYS A 64 -4.74 21.27 -7.72
N ILE A 65 -5.71 21.92 -8.36
CA ILE A 65 -7.14 21.62 -8.19
C ILE A 65 -7.43 20.15 -8.54
N LYS A 66 -6.90 19.64 -9.66
CA LYS A 66 -7.08 18.23 -10.04
C LYS A 66 -6.47 17.28 -9.00
N MET A 67 -5.28 17.59 -8.50
CA MET A 67 -4.61 16.78 -7.47
C MET A 67 -5.41 16.76 -6.16
N ASP A 68 -5.93 17.90 -5.73
CA ASP A 68 -6.74 18.00 -4.50
C ASP A 68 -8.05 17.21 -4.64
N MET A 69 -8.69 17.28 -5.82
CA MET A 69 -9.86 16.45 -6.14
C MET A 69 -9.53 14.95 -6.11
N ASP A 70 -8.39 14.54 -6.68
CA ASP A 70 -7.97 13.13 -6.68
C ASP A 70 -7.63 12.63 -5.26
N ILE A 71 -7.04 13.48 -4.42
CA ILE A 71 -6.77 13.18 -3.01
C ILE A 71 -8.09 12.99 -2.26
N GLN A 72 -9.03 13.93 -2.43
CA GLN A 72 -10.32 13.87 -1.74
C GLN A 72 -11.11 12.63 -2.16
N ARG A 73 -11.17 12.35 -3.47
CA ARG A 73 -11.81 11.14 -4.00
C ARG A 73 -11.25 9.85 -3.38
N LYS A 74 -9.93 9.78 -3.16
CA LYS A 74 -9.30 8.61 -2.50
C LYS A 74 -9.64 8.53 -1.02
N LYS A 75 -9.75 9.66 -0.34
CA LYS A 75 -10.19 9.71 1.07
C LYS A 75 -11.63 9.24 1.21
N ASP A 76 -12.53 9.77 0.39
CA ASP A 76 -13.96 9.42 0.42
C ASP A 76 -14.15 7.92 0.11
N LEU A 77 -13.42 7.39 -0.88
CA LEU A 77 -13.43 5.97 -1.20
C LEU A 77 -12.95 5.10 -0.03
N SER A 78 -12.01 5.59 0.78
CA SER A 78 -11.49 4.83 1.92
C SER A 78 -12.54 4.65 3.03
N THR A 79 -13.47 5.60 3.15
CA THR A 79 -14.58 5.58 4.11
C THR A 79 -15.88 5.04 3.53
N GLU A 80 -15.89 4.68 2.24
CA GLU A 80 -17.07 4.18 1.55
C GLU A 80 -17.57 2.88 2.20
N SER A 81 -18.88 2.81 2.39
CA SER A 81 -19.58 1.67 3.00
C SER A 81 -19.91 0.60 1.97
N SER A 82 -20.26 1.01 0.75
CA SER A 82 -20.65 0.12 -0.34
C SER A 82 -19.45 -0.53 -1.01
N THR A 83 -19.38 -1.86 -1.00
CA THR A 83 -18.34 -2.61 -1.70
C THR A 83 -18.50 -2.57 -3.22
N ASP A 84 -19.71 -2.31 -3.72
CA ASP A 84 -19.97 -2.17 -5.16
C ASP A 84 -19.22 -0.95 -5.72
N VAL A 85 -19.34 0.21 -5.05
CA VAL A 85 -18.65 1.47 -5.44
C VAL A 85 -17.13 1.29 -5.42
N ILE A 86 -16.61 0.57 -4.42
CA ILE A 86 -15.17 0.26 -4.33
C ILE A 86 -14.74 -0.63 -5.50
N SER A 87 -15.52 -1.66 -5.81
CA SER A 87 -15.20 -2.57 -6.91
C SER A 87 -15.21 -1.88 -8.27
N ASP A 88 -16.21 -1.03 -8.54
CA ASP A 88 -16.31 -0.26 -9.78
C ASP A 88 -15.12 0.70 -9.93
N TYR A 89 -14.75 1.40 -8.87
CA TYR A 89 -13.58 2.28 -8.89
C TYR A 89 -12.30 1.52 -9.24
N VAL A 90 -12.05 0.36 -8.61
CA VAL A 90 -10.84 -0.42 -8.86
C VAL A 90 -10.84 -0.99 -10.28
N ASN A 91 -11.98 -1.50 -10.75
CA ASN A 91 -12.13 -2.03 -12.10
C ASN A 91 -11.94 -0.95 -13.17
N ASP A 92 -12.38 0.29 -12.89
CA ASP A 92 -12.11 1.44 -13.76
C ASP A 92 -10.62 1.81 -13.81
N VAL A 93 -9.91 1.71 -12.69
CA VAL A 93 -8.46 1.89 -12.67
C VAL A 93 -7.76 0.80 -13.47
N ILE A 94 -8.22 -0.45 -13.38
CA ILE A 94 -7.70 -1.57 -14.18
C ILE A 94 -7.93 -1.31 -15.67
N ARG A 95 -9.13 -0.91 -16.07
CA ARG A 95 -9.49 -0.59 -17.46
C ARG A 95 -8.61 0.52 -18.03
N LYS A 96 -8.41 1.60 -17.28
CA LYS A 96 -7.59 2.75 -17.72
C LYS A 96 -6.11 2.42 -17.89
N ARG A 97 -5.60 1.45 -17.13
CA ARG A 97 -4.19 1.02 -17.19
C ARG A 97 -3.93 -0.04 -18.26
N ASN A 98 -4.98 -0.74 -18.69
CA ASN A 98 -4.89 -1.83 -19.65
C ASN A 98 -5.77 -1.51 -20.86
N THR A 99 -5.45 -0.43 -21.58
CA THR A 99 -6.19 0.03 -22.77
C THR A 99 -6.12 -0.93 -23.94
N GLU A 100 -5.04 -1.71 -23.99
CA GLU A 100 -4.77 -2.67 -25.06
C GLU A 100 -5.51 -4.00 -24.91
N LEU A 101 -6.09 -4.26 -23.73
CA LEU A 101 -6.80 -5.51 -23.46
C LEU A 101 -8.23 -5.46 -23.99
N SER A 102 -8.68 -6.59 -24.54
CA SER A 102 -10.06 -6.76 -24.94
C SER A 102 -11.01 -6.78 -23.73
N ALA A 103 -12.30 -6.54 -23.99
CA ALA A 103 -13.31 -6.60 -22.93
C ALA A 103 -13.37 -7.97 -22.23
N LEU A 104 -13.06 -9.05 -22.95
CA LEU A 104 -13.03 -10.40 -22.40
C LEU A 104 -11.85 -10.60 -21.44
N GLU A 105 -10.64 -10.18 -21.83
CA GLU A 105 -9.45 -10.25 -20.97
C GLU A 105 -9.57 -9.34 -19.74
N LEU A 106 -10.17 -8.16 -19.89
CA LEU A 106 -10.44 -7.26 -18.77
C LEU A 106 -11.38 -7.90 -17.73
N SER A 107 -12.33 -8.72 -18.17
CA SER A 107 -13.28 -9.38 -17.26
C SER A 107 -12.61 -10.39 -16.33
N GLU A 108 -11.48 -10.98 -16.74
CA GLU A 108 -10.69 -11.91 -15.91
C GLU A 108 -9.90 -11.18 -14.82
N LEU A 109 -9.56 -9.91 -15.04
CA LEU A 109 -8.81 -9.09 -14.10
C LEU A 109 -9.71 -8.34 -13.11
N TYR A 110 -11.01 -8.23 -13.40
CA TYR A 110 -11.93 -7.51 -12.54
C TYR A 110 -12.15 -8.20 -11.21
N LEU A 111 -12.16 -7.37 -10.17
CA LEU A 111 -12.45 -7.79 -8.81
C LEU A 111 -13.94 -7.66 -8.54
N LYS A 112 -14.50 -8.67 -7.88
CA LYS A 112 -15.92 -8.73 -7.53
C LYS A 112 -16.14 -8.04 -6.19
N LYS A 113 -17.38 -7.63 -5.93
CA LYS A 113 -17.80 -7.08 -4.62
C LYS A 113 -17.49 -7.97 -3.42
N THR A 114 -17.41 -9.29 -3.64
CA THR A 114 -17.08 -10.29 -2.60
C THR A 114 -15.62 -10.26 -2.18
N ASP A 115 -14.74 -9.70 -3.03
CA ASP A 115 -13.30 -9.62 -2.80
C ASP A 115 -12.95 -8.42 -1.91
N PHE A 116 -13.91 -7.50 -1.72
CA PHE A 116 -13.75 -6.33 -0.88
C PHE A 116 -14.49 -6.48 0.45
N ARG A 117 -13.88 -5.93 1.50
CA ARG A 117 -14.49 -5.86 2.84
C ARG A 117 -14.55 -4.41 3.27
N SER A 118 -15.76 -3.86 3.37
CA SER A 118 -15.99 -2.49 3.84
C SER A 118 -15.36 -2.26 5.20
N SER A 119 -14.61 -1.17 5.31
CA SER A 119 -13.93 -0.76 6.55
C SER A 119 -14.54 0.50 7.14
N ALA A 120 -15.76 0.86 6.72
CA ALA A 120 -16.46 2.07 7.16
C ALA A 120 -16.74 2.10 8.67
N GLU A 121 -16.82 0.93 9.33
CA GLU A 121 -17.00 0.80 10.78
C GLU A 121 -15.84 1.38 11.62
N PHE A 122 -14.72 1.75 11.00
CA PHE A 122 -13.61 2.37 11.69
C PHE A 122 -13.71 3.89 11.63
N ASP A 123 -14.16 4.49 12.74
CA ASP A 123 -14.43 5.92 12.86
C ASP A 123 -13.17 6.79 13.08
N GLU A 124 -12.10 6.21 13.65
CA GLU A 124 -10.88 6.96 13.91
C GLU A 124 -10.16 7.38 12.62
N PRO A 125 -9.37 8.47 12.62
CA PRO A 125 -8.59 8.87 11.46
C PRO A 125 -7.69 7.75 10.96
N ARG A 126 -7.72 7.49 9.64
CA ARG A 126 -6.94 6.44 8.96
C ARG A 126 -5.47 6.84 8.81
N THR A 127 -4.78 6.98 9.93
CA THR A 127 -3.37 7.34 10.03
C THR A 127 -2.54 6.16 10.53
N LEU A 128 -1.21 6.27 10.46
CA LEU A 128 -0.31 5.24 10.98
C LEU A 128 -0.48 5.03 12.49
N ASP A 129 -0.78 6.08 13.24
CA ASP A 129 -0.93 6.02 14.70
C ASP A 129 -2.11 5.15 15.13
N ASN A 130 -3.21 5.19 14.38
CA ASN A 130 -4.42 4.42 14.65
C ASN A 130 -4.45 3.05 13.94
N LEU A 131 -3.44 2.74 13.11
CA LEU A 131 -3.39 1.49 12.37
C LEU A 131 -3.35 0.27 13.30
N SER A 132 -2.62 0.35 14.41
CA SER A 132 -2.54 -0.73 15.39
C SER A 132 -3.92 -1.04 16.01
N LYS A 133 -4.71 -0.02 16.34
CA LYS A 133 -6.07 -0.16 16.84
C LYS A 133 -6.99 -0.78 15.80
N PHE A 134 -6.91 -0.32 14.55
CA PHE A 134 -7.68 -0.89 13.44
C PHE A 134 -7.42 -2.39 13.27
N ILE A 135 -6.14 -2.79 13.24
CA ILE A 135 -5.77 -4.20 13.07
C ILE A 135 -6.24 -5.05 14.25
N ASN A 136 -6.08 -4.57 15.49
CA ASN A 136 -6.51 -5.30 16.68
C ASN A 136 -8.04 -5.45 16.76
N ASN A 137 -8.79 -4.40 16.42
CA ASN A 137 -10.26 -4.43 16.45
C ASN A 137 -10.80 -5.39 15.38
N ARG A 138 -10.33 -5.25 14.14
CA ARG A 138 -10.91 -5.94 12.99
C ARG A 138 -10.35 -7.34 12.73
N PHE A 139 -9.09 -7.56 13.09
CA PHE A 139 -8.36 -8.80 12.78
C PHE A 139 -7.67 -9.41 14.00
N GLY A 140 -8.12 -9.07 15.21
CA GLY A 140 -7.54 -9.61 16.46
C GLY A 140 -7.56 -11.14 16.52
N ASN A 141 -8.54 -11.79 15.87
CA ASN A 141 -8.64 -13.24 15.72
C ASN A 141 -7.57 -13.87 14.81
N MET A 142 -6.89 -13.09 13.97
CA MET A 142 -5.78 -13.55 13.12
C MET A 142 -4.42 -13.32 13.78
N LEU A 143 -4.36 -12.54 14.86
CA LEU A 143 -3.13 -12.25 15.57
C LEU A 143 -2.81 -13.36 16.58
N PRO A 144 -1.52 -13.61 16.86
CA PRO A 144 -1.16 -14.63 17.84
C PRO A 144 -1.59 -14.20 19.24
N SER A 145 -2.17 -15.13 20.00
CA SER A 145 -2.63 -14.89 21.38
C SER A 145 -1.50 -14.56 22.37
N THR A 146 -0.28 -15.00 22.07
CA THR A 146 0.92 -14.72 22.88
C THR A 146 2.10 -14.33 22.00
N THR A 147 2.87 -13.34 22.45
CA THR A 147 4.12 -12.93 21.80
C THR A 147 5.30 -13.46 22.61
N PRO A 148 6.16 -14.34 22.05
CA PRO A 148 7.35 -14.80 22.76
C PRO A 148 8.25 -13.61 23.11
N GLY A 149 8.56 -13.46 24.41
CA GLY A 149 9.46 -12.41 24.93
C GLY A 149 8.77 -11.16 25.50
N LYS A 150 7.47 -10.92 25.25
CA LYS A 150 6.72 -9.84 25.93
C LYS A 150 6.16 -10.42 27.24
N LYS A 151 6.80 -10.13 28.38
CA LYS A 151 6.20 -10.42 29.69
C LYS A 151 4.86 -9.68 29.76
N ASN A 152 3.75 -10.42 29.76
CA ASN A 152 2.44 -9.87 30.06
C ASN A 152 2.48 -9.27 31.48
N SER A 153 2.74 -7.96 31.59
CA SER A 153 2.73 -7.25 32.87
C SER A 153 1.32 -7.14 33.47
N LYS A 154 0.28 -7.50 32.70
CA LYS A 154 -1.12 -7.44 33.14
C LYS A 154 -1.61 -8.63 33.98
N ASN A 155 -0.88 -9.76 34.07
CA ASN A 155 -1.36 -10.94 34.80
C ASN A 155 -0.85 -11.11 36.24
N LYS A 156 -0.24 -10.08 36.86
CA LYS A 156 0.23 -10.17 38.25
C LYS A 156 -0.71 -9.55 39.29
N LYS A 157 -1.80 -8.89 38.89
CA LYS A 157 -2.74 -8.24 39.84
C LYS A 157 -4.09 -8.94 40.03
N ASP A 158 -4.52 -9.80 39.10
CA ASP A 158 -5.85 -10.42 39.17
C ASP A 158 -5.88 -11.86 39.71
N LYS A 159 -4.74 -12.43 40.14
CA LYS A 159 -4.70 -13.80 40.70
C LYS A 159 -5.02 -13.89 42.20
N LYS A 160 -5.48 -12.81 42.84
CA LYS A 160 -5.84 -12.82 44.28
C LYS A 160 -7.31 -12.51 44.59
N ASN A 161 -8.16 -12.26 43.60
CA ASN A 161 -9.55 -11.87 43.87
C ASN A 161 -10.57 -12.42 42.85
N LYS A 162 -10.70 -13.75 42.74
CA LYS A 162 -11.93 -14.35 42.21
C LYS A 162 -12.10 -15.80 42.67
N LYS A 163 -12.38 -15.97 43.95
CA LYS A 163 -13.01 -17.17 44.49
C LYS A 163 -14.45 -16.78 44.79
N GLY A 164 -15.38 -17.11 43.89
CA GLY A 164 -16.80 -16.85 44.13
C GLY A 164 -17.64 -16.63 42.86
N LYS A 165 -18.48 -17.63 42.60
CA LYS A 165 -19.74 -17.64 41.84
C LYS A 165 -19.73 -17.78 40.30
N ASP A 166 -20.19 -18.97 39.94
CA ASP A 166 -20.65 -19.52 38.66
C ASP A 166 -21.68 -18.66 37.92
N SER A 167 -21.58 -18.60 36.59
CA SER A 167 -22.52 -19.23 35.63
C SER A 167 -22.41 -18.59 34.23
N GLY A 168 -22.33 -19.44 33.19
CA GLY A 168 -22.59 -19.06 31.79
C GLY A 168 -21.39 -19.02 30.84
N GLU A 169 -21.00 -20.19 30.35
CA GLU A 169 -20.50 -20.54 28.98
C GLU A 169 -19.92 -19.40 28.10
N GLN A 170 -18.69 -19.46 27.58
CA GLN A 170 -18.09 -20.58 26.85
C GLN A 170 -16.66 -20.87 27.33
N LYS A 171 -16.45 -22.13 27.73
CA LYS A 171 -15.12 -22.72 27.95
C LYS A 171 -14.39 -22.79 26.61
N ALA A 172 -13.23 -22.14 26.54
CA ALA A 172 -12.19 -22.47 25.57
C ALA A 172 -11.79 -23.93 25.80
N SER A 173 -12.29 -24.81 24.93
CA SER A 173 -11.82 -26.18 24.82
C SER A 173 -10.40 -26.16 24.28
N ASN A 174 -9.47 -26.66 25.08
CA ASN A 174 -8.18 -27.18 24.62
C ASN A 174 -8.41 -28.20 23.50
N GLY A 175 -7.62 -28.10 22.43
CA GLY A 175 -7.53 -29.12 21.38
C GLY A 175 -6.81 -28.57 20.16
N ASP A 176 -5.59 -29.04 19.95
CA ASP A 176 -4.72 -28.81 18.80
C ASP A 176 -5.39 -29.16 17.46
N ALA A 177 -6.35 -28.35 16.99
CA ALA A 177 -6.46 -28.11 15.58
C ALA A 177 -5.29 -27.17 15.25
N LYS A 178 -4.31 -27.60 14.45
CA LYS A 178 -3.29 -26.72 13.89
C LYS A 178 -4.02 -25.53 13.27
N GLU A 179 -4.09 -24.40 13.99
CA GLU A 179 -4.75 -23.21 13.48
C GLU A 179 -4.08 -22.87 12.16
N GLU A 180 -4.87 -22.90 11.09
CA GLU A 180 -4.41 -22.57 9.75
C GLU A 180 -3.71 -21.22 9.83
N ARG A 181 -2.46 -21.18 9.36
CA ARG A 181 -1.64 -20.00 9.43
C ARG A 181 -2.18 -18.98 8.44
N LYS A 182 -2.54 -17.80 8.94
CA LYS A 182 -3.17 -16.73 8.18
C LYS A 182 -2.37 -15.45 8.31
N PHE A 183 -2.26 -14.72 7.21
CA PHE A 183 -1.52 -13.47 7.11
C PHE A 183 -2.40 -12.31 6.64
N ILE A 184 -2.04 -11.14 7.17
CA ILE A 184 -2.49 -9.84 6.72
C ILE A 184 -1.30 -9.20 6.00
N ALA A 185 -1.41 -9.00 4.69
CA ALA A 185 -0.41 -8.30 3.90
C ALA A 185 -0.78 -6.81 3.82
N ILE A 186 0.07 -5.94 4.36
CA ILE A 186 -0.05 -4.49 4.24
C ILE A 186 0.95 -4.04 3.18
N MET A 187 0.41 -3.64 2.02
CA MET A 187 1.17 -3.19 0.87
C MET A 187 1.36 -1.68 0.92
N SER A 188 2.60 -1.25 0.75
CA SER A 188 2.98 0.15 0.60
C SER A 188 3.78 0.36 -0.69
N MET A 189 3.71 1.56 -1.26
CA MET A 189 4.36 1.86 -2.54
C MET A 189 5.89 1.85 -2.48
N SER A 190 6.49 2.05 -1.29
CA SER A 190 7.94 2.11 -1.14
C SER A 190 8.43 1.41 0.14
N ALA A 191 9.71 1.06 0.15
CA ALA A 191 10.33 0.37 1.28
C ALA A 191 10.35 1.21 2.57
N ILE A 192 10.51 2.53 2.45
CA ILE A 192 10.47 3.45 3.60
C ILE A 192 9.08 3.46 4.24
N ARG A 193 8.01 3.52 3.42
CA ARG A 193 6.64 3.46 3.90
C ARG A 193 6.31 2.11 4.57
N ALA A 194 6.77 1.00 3.99
CA ALA A 194 6.63 -0.31 4.64
C ALA A 194 7.36 -0.37 6.00
N CYS A 195 8.46 0.37 6.18
CA CYS A 195 9.13 0.50 7.47
C CYS A 195 8.34 1.37 8.46
N ASP A 196 7.67 2.44 8.00
CA ASP A 196 6.80 3.27 8.85
C ASP A 196 5.61 2.46 9.38
N VAL A 197 4.97 1.69 8.50
CA VAL A 197 3.90 0.74 8.89
C VAL A 197 4.40 -0.27 9.91
N HIS A 198 5.59 -0.85 9.69
CA HIS A 198 6.19 -1.78 10.64
C HIS A 198 6.44 -1.14 12.02
N ARG A 199 6.89 0.12 12.06
CA ARG A 199 7.07 0.88 13.30
C ARG A 199 5.74 1.12 14.02
N ALA A 200 4.72 1.54 13.29
CA ALA A 200 3.36 1.75 13.81
C ALA A 200 2.73 0.46 14.39
N LEU A 201 3.11 -0.70 13.85
CA LEU A 201 2.61 -2.00 14.27
C LEU A 201 3.54 -2.73 15.26
N ARG A 202 4.49 -2.07 15.90
CA ARG A 202 5.39 -2.71 16.87
C ARG A 202 4.66 -3.22 18.12
N GLU A 203 3.52 -2.62 18.45
CA GLU A 203 2.80 -2.90 19.69
C GLU A 203 1.83 -4.08 19.59
N ILE A 204 1.40 -4.44 18.38
CA ILE A 204 0.42 -5.52 18.18
C ILE A 204 1.01 -6.88 18.60
N PRO A 205 0.16 -7.81 19.07
CA PRO A 205 0.58 -9.19 19.28
C PRO A 205 1.14 -9.76 17.98
N GLY A 206 2.31 -10.41 18.04
CA GLY A 206 2.95 -10.92 16.84
C GLY A 206 3.96 -9.96 16.21
N SER A 207 3.90 -8.67 16.54
CA SER A 207 4.57 -7.61 15.75
C SER A 207 4.24 -7.76 14.25
N SER A 208 5.02 -7.11 13.39
CA SER A 208 4.96 -7.27 11.93
C SER A 208 6.29 -7.72 11.36
N LEU A 209 6.27 -8.35 10.19
CA LEU A 209 7.46 -8.74 9.42
C LEU A 209 7.60 -7.83 8.20
N LYS A 210 8.80 -7.30 7.96
CA LYS A 210 9.10 -6.48 6.77
C LYS A 210 9.53 -7.37 5.60
N LEU A 211 8.84 -7.26 4.47
CA LEU A 211 9.24 -7.88 3.21
C LEU A 211 9.52 -6.79 2.17
N ILE A 212 10.77 -6.36 2.10
CA ILE A 212 11.22 -5.27 1.21
C ILE A 212 12.49 -5.67 0.46
N ASN A 213 12.73 -5.05 -0.71
CA ASN A 213 13.89 -5.37 -1.56
C ASN A 213 15.26 -5.12 -0.90
N LYS A 214 15.33 -4.33 0.18
CA LYS A 214 16.57 -4.12 0.94
C LYS A 214 17.06 -5.40 1.64
N ASN A 215 16.15 -6.34 1.93
CA ASN A 215 16.49 -7.62 2.53
C ASN A 215 16.93 -8.62 1.44
N LYS A 216 17.87 -9.51 1.75
CA LYS A 216 18.19 -10.64 0.87
C LYS A 216 17.01 -11.61 0.80
N LEU A 217 16.69 -12.15 -0.39
CA LEU A 217 15.51 -13.00 -0.59
C LEU A 217 15.49 -14.23 0.32
N HIS A 218 16.58 -14.99 0.39
CA HIS A 218 16.66 -16.17 1.25
C HIS A 218 16.43 -15.86 2.74
N VAL A 219 16.81 -14.66 3.20
CA VAL A 219 16.55 -14.22 4.58
C VAL A 219 15.05 -14.05 4.80
N ASP A 220 14.36 -13.39 3.87
CA ASP A 220 12.90 -13.23 3.93
C ASP A 220 12.19 -14.59 3.87
N LEU A 221 12.60 -15.50 2.97
CA LEU A 221 12.02 -16.85 2.86
C LEU A 221 12.13 -17.62 4.18
N LYS A 222 13.33 -17.60 4.80
CA LYS A 222 13.56 -18.22 6.10
C LYS A 222 12.74 -17.57 7.21
N LEU A 223 12.71 -16.23 7.28
CA LEU A 223 11.95 -15.50 8.30
C LEU A 223 10.47 -15.79 8.17
N VAL A 224 9.94 -15.76 6.95
CA VAL A 224 8.55 -16.10 6.68
C VAL A 224 8.28 -17.50 7.19
N SER A 225 9.01 -18.54 6.79
CA SER A 225 8.76 -19.92 7.25
C SER A 225 8.71 -20.12 8.77
N THR A 226 9.40 -19.27 9.54
CA THR A 226 9.55 -19.42 11.01
C THR A 226 8.83 -18.34 11.83
N THR A 227 8.24 -17.33 11.18
CA THR A 227 7.69 -16.18 11.90
C THR A 227 6.42 -16.51 12.67
N TRP A 228 6.33 -15.95 13.87
CA TRP A 228 5.12 -15.89 14.69
C TRP A 228 4.25 -14.67 14.33
N SER A 229 4.83 -13.67 13.66
CA SER A 229 4.09 -12.53 13.15
C SER A 229 3.04 -12.97 12.13
N ARG A 230 1.88 -12.31 12.14
CA ARG A 230 0.79 -12.54 11.19
C ARG A 230 0.54 -11.35 10.29
N VAL A 231 1.37 -10.31 10.39
CA VAL A 231 1.27 -9.10 9.59
C VAL A 231 2.54 -8.90 8.77
N LEU A 232 2.39 -8.80 7.45
CA LEU A 232 3.48 -8.62 6.50
C LEU A 232 3.45 -7.17 5.98
N CYS A 233 4.43 -6.35 6.36
CA CYS A 233 4.61 -5.00 5.83
C CYS A 233 5.51 -5.08 4.60
N CYS A 234 4.96 -4.86 3.40
CA CYS A 234 5.64 -5.24 2.17
C CYS A 234 5.45 -4.24 1.02
N THR A 235 6.32 -4.32 0.03
CA THR A 235 6.06 -3.73 -1.29
C THR A 235 5.48 -4.79 -2.23
N PRO A 236 4.59 -4.43 -3.18
CA PRO A 236 3.93 -5.42 -4.05
C PRO A 236 4.92 -6.32 -4.79
N GLY A 237 5.96 -5.73 -5.39
CA GLY A 237 6.98 -6.49 -6.12
C GLY A 237 7.79 -7.44 -5.24
N ARG A 238 7.98 -7.13 -3.96
CA ARG A 238 8.67 -8.03 -3.04
C ARG A 238 7.78 -9.17 -2.58
N LEU A 239 6.53 -8.89 -2.23
CA LEU A 239 5.56 -9.91 -1.85
C LEU A 239 5.37 -10.92 -2.99
N ALA A 240 5.23 -10.45 -4.23
CA ALA A 240 5.14 -11.31 -5.41
C ALA A 240 6.35 -12.25 -5.56
N LYS A 241 7.57 -11.73 -5.37
CA LYS A 241 8.80 -12.55 -5.40
C LYS A 241 8.86 -13.60 -4.30
N VAL A 242 8.38 -13.28 -3.10
CA VAL A 242 8.30 -14.25 -1.98
C VAL A 242 7.27 -15.33 -2.31
N LEU A 243 6.07 -14.96 -2.75
CA LEU A 243 5.00 -15.91 -3.09
C LEU A 243 5.31 -16.80 -4.30
N ALA A 244 6.17 -16.34 -5.22
CA ALA A 244 6.59 -17.09 -6.40
C ALA A 244 7.81 -17.99 -6.16
N ALA A 245 8.51 -17.86 -5.02
CA ALA A 245 9.67 -18.67 -4.73
C ALA A 245 9.26 -20.11 -4.38
N GLU A 246 9.93 -21.11 -4.96
CA GLU A 246 9.63 -22.53 -4.71
C GLU A 246 9.87 -22.92 -3.24
N GLU A 247 10.90 -22.33 -2.62
CA GLU A 247 11.22 -22.53 -1.21
C GLU A 247 10.40 -21.63 -0.26
N SER A 248 9.37 -20.96 -0.76
CA SER A 248 8.54 -20.10 0.09
C SER A 248 7.76 -20.91 1.11
N GLY A 249 8.06 -20.68 2.39
CA GLY A 249 7.20 -21.11 3.50
C GLY A 249 5.92 -20.28 3.64
N LEU A 250 5.48 -19.58 2.59
CA LEU A 250 4.23 -18.83 2.52
C LEU A 250 3.49 -19.19 1.23
N SER A 251 2.32 -19.79 1.39
CA SER A 251 1.36 -20.03 0.33
C SER A 251 0.50 -18.78 0.07
N LYS A 252 0.03 -18.62 -1.17
CA LYS A 252 -0.94 -17.59 -1.55
C LYS A 252 -2.22 -17.70 -0.72
N ASP A 253 -2.64 -18.91 -0.41
CA ASP A 253 -3.86 -19.16 0.36
C ASP A 253 -3.73 -18.74 1.83
N GLU A 254 -2.52 -18.63 2.37
CA GLU A 254 -2.32 -18.14 3.74
C GLU A 254 -2.52 -16.62 3.84
N VAL A 255 -2.39 -15.87 2.73
CA VAL A 255 -2.62 -14.42 2.71
C VAL A 255 -4.12 -14.14 2.55
N LYS A 256 -4.83 -14.04 3.68
CA LYS A 256 -6.29 -13.88 3.68
C LYS A 256 -6.75 -12.44 3.49
N ILE A 257 -5.93 -11.47 3.90
CA ILE A 257 -6.29 -10.04 3.85
C ILE A 257 -5.16 -9.25 3.22
N VAL A 258 -5.51 -8.36 2.29
CA VAL A 258 -4.59 -7.39 1.70
C VAL A 258 -5.09 -5.99 2.02
N LEU A 259 -4.25 -5.20 2.68
CA LEU A 259 -4.49 -3.79 2.95
C LEU A 259 -3.54 -2.96 2.08
N ARG A 260 -4.07 -1.89 1.48
CA ARG A 260 -3.28 -0.94 0.71
C ARG A 260 -3.18 0.37 1.48
N LEU A 261 -1.95 0.81 1.75
CA LEU A 261 -1.61 2.09 2.39
C LEU A 261 -0.78 2.97 1.44
#